data_AF-A0A8S8XJ98-F1
#
_entry.id   AF-A0A8S8XJ98-F1
#
_cell.length_a   1.000
_cell.length_b   1.000
_cell.length_c   1.000
_cell.angle_alpha   90.00
_cell.angle_beta   90.00
_cell.angle_gamma   90.00
#
_symmetry.space_group_name_H-M   'P 1'
#
loop_
_entity.id
_entity.type
_entity.pdbx_description
1 polymer ?
#
loop_
_entity_poly.entity_id
_entity_poly.type
_entity_poly.pdbx_seq_one_letter_code
_entity_poly.pdbx_strand_id
1 'polypeptide(L)' 'MNPYKMVIAVANQKGGCAKTTTAVNLAAALSKGSKRQKLPPAKVLLIDLDPQGNCATSFGVEKKKSNELRTIC' A
#
# COMPACT_ATOMS: atom_id res chain seq x y z
N MET A 1 -22.39 -5.76 -6.45
CA MET A 1 -21.77 -4.47 -6.08
C MET A 1 -20.30 -4.72 -5.81
N ASN A 2 -19.37 -3.96 -6.43
CA ASN A 2 -17.94 -4.10 -6.16
C ASN A 2 -17.62 -3.51 -4.78
N PRO A 3 -17.08 -4.28 -3.81
CA PRO A 3 -16.74 -3.76 -2.49
C PRO A 3 -15.57 -2.76 -2.50
N TYR A 4 -14.80 -2.72 -3.59
CA TYR A 4 -13.65 -1.81 -3.73
C TYR A 4 -14.00 -0.67 -4.68
N LYS A 5 -14.06 0.56 -4.15
CA LYS A 5 -14.33 1.76 -4.95
C LYS A 5 -13.23 2.10 -5.94
N MET A 6 -12.00 1.61 -5.74
CA MET A 6 -10.82 1.95 -6.55
C MET A 6 -9.76 0.84 -6.43
N VAL A 7 -9.12 0.49 -7.56
CA VAL A 7 -7.98 -0.43 -7.63
C VAL A 7 -6.84 0.28 -8.36
N ILE A 8 -5.65 0.32 -7.76
CA ILE A 8 -4.45 0.95 -8.32
C ILE A 8 -3.36 -0.11 -8.46
N ALA A 9 -2.87 -0.30 -9.69
CA ALA A 9 -1.76 -1.22 -9.97
C ALA A 9 -0.48 -0.42 -10.26
N VAL A 10 0.57 -0.69 -9.48
CA VAL A 10 1.90 -0.09 -9.70
C VAL A 10 2.78 -1.12 -10.39
N ALA A 11 2.87 -1.03 -11.72
CA ALA A 11 3.59 -2.00 -12.55
C ALA A 11 4.67 -1.34 -13.40
N ASN A 12 5.81 -2.02 -13.55
CA ASN A 12 6.93 -1.66 -14.42
C ASN A 12 7.78 -2.91 -14.64
N GLN A 13 8.07 -3.24 -15.89
CA GLN A 13 8.84 -4.42 -16.31
C GLN A 13 10.30 -4.41 -15.84
N LYS A 14 10.84 -3.24 -15.47
CA LYS A 14 12.23 -3.09 -15.00
C LYS A 14 12.32 -3.18 -13.47
N GLY A 15 13.30 -3.93 -12.98
CA GLY A 15 13.66 -3.98 -11.55
C GLY A 15 14.28 -2.67 -11.06
N GLY A 16 14.15 -2.36 -9.77
CA GLY A 16 14.74 -1.15 -9.18
C GLY A 16 14.04 0.17 -9.52
N CYS A 17 12.84 0.14 -10.12
CA CYS A 17 12.06 1.34 -10.47
C CYS A 17 11.15 1.87 -9.34
N ALA A 18 11.48 1.59 -8.08
CA ALA A 18 10.74 2.04 -6.91
C ALA A 18 9.25 1.64 -6.82
N LYS A 19 8.78 0.63 -7.57
CA LYS A 19 7.38 0.16 -7.56
C LYS A 19 6.82 -0.06 -6.15
N THR A 20 7.52 -0.86 -5.35
CA THR A 20 7.14 -1.17 -3.97
C THR A 20 7.14 0.09 -3.10
N THR A 21 8.18 0.91 -3.20
CA THR A 21 8.29 2.18 -2.47
C THR A 21 7.13 3.12 -2.78
N THR A 22 6.75 3.23 -4.06
CA THR A 22 5.60 4.03 -4.49
C THR A 22 4.30 3.46 -3.93
N ALA A 23 4.09 2.14 -4.04
CA ALA A 23 2.87 1.49 -3.56
C ALA A 23 2.69 1.62 -2.04
N VAL A 24 3.76 1.42 -1.26
CA VAL A 24 3.81 1.59 0.19
C VAL A 24 3.44 3.02 0.60
N ASN A 25 4.11 4.01 0.01
CA ASN A 25 3.87 5.42 0.36
C ASN A 25 2.49 5.91 -0.07
N LEU A 26 2.01 5.46 -1.24
CA LEU A 26 0.67 5.77 -1.71
C LEU A 26 -0.38 5.18 -0.76
N ALA A 27 -0.22 3.93 -0.32
CA ALA A 27 -1.12 3.31 0.64
C ALA A 27 -1.16 4.06 1.98
N ALA A 28 0.01 4.46 2.50
CA ALA A 28 0.12 5.24 3.74
C ALA A 28 -0.49 6.65 3.63
N ALA A 29 -0.36 7.30 2.47
CA ALA A 29 -0.96 8.62 2.24
C ALA A 29 -2.48 8.53 2.13
N LEU A 30 -2.99 7.52 1.41
CA LEU A 30 -4.44 7.28 1.24
C LEU A 30 -5.11 6.88 2.57
N SER A 31 -4.43 6.10 3.41
CA SER A 31 -4.99 5.72 4.72
C SER A 31 -5.11 6.91 5.66
N LYS A 32 -4.18 7.87 5.60
CA LYS A 32 -4.21 9.10 6.39
C LYS A 32 -5.17 10.16 5.83
N GLY A 33 -5.35 10.20 4.51
CA GLY A 33 -6.05 11.30 3.84
C GLY A 33 -5.28 12.62 3.90
N SER A 34 -5.91 13.70 3.44
CA SER A 34 -5.32 15.05 3.39
C SER A 34 -6.41 16.13 3.51
N LYS A 35 -6.39 16.89 4.60
CA LYS A 35 -7.31 18.03 4.80
C LYS A 35 -7.09 19.13 3.74
N ARG A 36 -5.83 19.42 3.41
CA ARG A 36 -5.47 20.42 2.39
C ARG A 36 -6.02 20.06 1.01
N GLN A 37 -5.98 18.78 0.65
CA GLN A 37 -6.50 18.27 -0.63
C GLN A 37 -7.96 17.82 -0.56
N LYS A 38 -8.65 18.04 0.57
CA LYS A 38 -10.02 17.58 0.83
C LYS A 38 -10.23 16.07 0.57
N LEU A 39 -9.18 15.28 0.82
CA LEU A 39 -9.19 13.82 0.65
C LEU A 39 -9.45 13.16 2.01
N PRO A 40 -10.59 12.48 2.21
CA PRO A 40 -10.83 11.75 3.45
C PRO A 40 -9.90 10.52 3.55
N PRO A 41 -9.58 10.05 4.78
CA PRO A 41 -8.88 8.79 4.97
C PRO A 41 -9.68 7.63 4.36
N ALA A 42 -8.98 6.68 3.75
CA ALA A 42 -9.56 5.50 3.13
C ALA A 42 -9.06 4.21 3.79
N LYS A 43 -9.91 3.18 3.81
CA LYS A 43 -9.46 1.83 4.15
C LYS A 43 -8.68 1.28 2.96
N VAL A 44 -7.39 1.01 3.16
CA VAL A 44 -6.48 0.55 2.10
C VAL A 44 -6.09 -0.90 2.33
N LEU A 45 -6.08 -1.68 1.24
CA LEU A 45 -5.44 -2.98 1.16
C LEU A 45 -4.26 -2.85 0.19
N LEU A 46 -3.06 -3.15 0.66
CA LEU A 46 -1.87 -3.24 -0.18
C LEU A 46 -1.56 -4.71 -0.40
N ILE A 47 -1.32 -5.07 -1.66
CA ILE A 47 -0.95 -6.41 -2.11
C ILE A 47 0.41 -6.28 -2.78
N ASP A 48 1.42 -6.94 -2.24
CA ASP A 48 2.73 -7.09 -2.89
C ASP A 48 2.76 -8.42 -3.65
N LEU A 49 3.00 -8.37 -4.95
CA LEU A 49 3.12 -9.58 -5.79
C LEU A 49 4.56 -9.81 -6.23
N ASP A 50 5.52 -9.08 -5.64
CA ASP A 50 6.94 -9.30 -5.86
C ASP A 50 7.45 -10.39 -4.89
N PRO A 51 7.94 -11.55 -5.41
CA PRO A 51 8.43 -12.63 -4.57
C PRO A 51 9.60 -12.23 -3.65
N GLN A 52 10.23 -11.06 -3.86
CA GLN A 52 11.29 -10.53 -2.99
C GLN A 52 10.78 -9.93 -1.67
N GLY A 53 9.47 -9.68 -1.52
CA GLY A 53 8.88 -9.28 -0.24
C GLY A 53 9.33 -7.92 0.31
N ASN A 54 9.79 -7.01 -0.57
CA ASN A 54 10.30 -5.69 -0.20
C ASN A 54 9.24 -4.78 0.47
N CYS A 55 7.95 -5.09 0.34
CA CYS A 55 6.89 -4.35 1.02
C CYS A 55 6.90 -4.56 2.54
N ALA A 56 7.12 -5.78 3.01
CA ALA A 56 7.06 -6.11 4.43
C ALA A 56 8.13 -5.34 5.25
N THR A 57 9.35 -5.27 4.71
CA THR A 57 10.47 -4.51 5.31
C THR A 57 10.18 -3.01 5.34
N SER A 58 9.55 -2.46 4.28
CA SER A 58 9.22 -1.04 4.19
C SER A 58 8.22 -0.56 5.26
N PHE A 59 7.39 -1.46 5.79
CA PHE A 59 6.45 -1.14 6.88
C PHE A 59 6.97 -1.46 8.28
N GLY A 60 8.18 -2.01 8.44
CA GLY A 60 8.71 -2.43 9.74
C GLY A 60 7.88 -3.52 10.43
N VAL A 61 7.04 -4.24 9.65
CA VAL A 61 6.14 -5.26 10.19
C VAL A 61 6.90 -6.58 10.29
N GLU A 62 7.46 -6.88 11.46
CA GLU A 62 7.62 -8.28 11.86
C GLU A 62 6.22 -8.92 11.91
N LYS A 63 6.09 -10.21 11.57
CA LYS A 63 4.82 -10.99 11.43
C LYS A 63 3.90 -10.98 12.67
N LYS A 64 3.44 -9.83 13.16
CA LYS A 64 2.54 -9.67 14.30
C LYS A 64 1.46 -8.64 13.99
N LYS A 65 0.24 -9.05 14.35
CA LYS A 65 -1.05 -8.38 14.17
C LYS A 65 -1.02 -6.94 14.70
N SER A 66 -1.17 -5.95 13.83
CA SER A 66 -1.54 -4.58 14.21
C SER A 66 -2.75 -4.13 13.36
N ASN A 67 -3.68 -3.41 13.99
CA ASN A 67 -5.07 -3.29 13.54
C ASN A 67 -5.36 -2.07 12.64
N GLU A 68 -4.35 -1.39 12.08
CA GLU A 68 -4.56 -0.18 11.27
C GLU A 68 -4.01 -0.22 9.82
N LEU A 69 -3.22 -1.23 9.47
CA LEU A 69 -2.94 -1.60 8.09
C LEU A 69 -2.79 -3.11 8.03
N ARG A 70 -3.72 -3.80 7.36
CA ARG A 70 -3.55 -5.21 7.04
C ARG A 70 -2.70 -5.30 5.78
N THR A 71 -1.39 -5.26 5.95
CA THR A 71 -0.45 -5.56 4.88
C THR A 71 -0.55 -7.06 4.59
N ILE A 72 -1.00 -7.41 3.37
CA ILE A 72 -0.91 -8.77 2.86
C ILE A 72 0.23 -8.73 1.84
N CYS A 73 1.43 -9.08 2.31
CA CYS A 73 2.54 -9.43 1.44
C CYS A 73 2.40 -10.89 1.03
#